data_AF-A0A2E0MZ98-F1
#
_entry.id   AF-A0A2E0MZ98-F1
#
_cell.length_a   1.000
_cell.length_b   1.000
_cell.length_c   1.000
_cell.angle_alpha   90.00
_cell.angle_beta   90.00
_cell.angle_gamma   90.00
#
_symmetry.space_group_name_H-M   'P 1'
#
loop_
_entity.id
_entity.type
_entity.pdbx_description
1 polymer ?
#
loop_
_entity_poly.entity_id
_entity_poly.type
_entity_poly.pdbx_seq_one_letter_code
_entity_poly.pdbx_strand_id
1 'polypeptide(L)'
;MKPDGNIFLRGNPHPTDPNKCYFDMWYFTWFPKGANEYFSNSMGKYVDIESPVEHLTGKFGEISAGAGIDQDVSVWQSQQQGLGSRGFKGDYMPYQERRIRFHHETIDRYIDNSLQNFIKKNS
;
A
#
# COMPACT_ATOMS: atom_id res chain seq x y z
N MET A 1 -15.44 -0.26 3.83
CA MET A 1 -15.52 -0.90 2.50
C MET A 1 -16.96 -1.17 2.19
N LYS A 2 -17.41 -0.81 0.98
CA LYS A 2 -18.70 -1.24 0.47
C LYS A 2 -18.47 -2.57 -0.30
N PRO A 3 -19.44 -3.49 -0.31
CA PRO A 3 -19.25 -4.84 -0.87
C PRO A 3 -19.08 -4.89 -2.40
N ASP A 4 -19.28 -3.77 -3.08
CA ASP A 4 -19.28 -3.61 -4.54
C ASP A 4 -17.91 -3.29 -5.15
N GLY A 5 -16.92 -2.89 -4.33
CA GLY A 5 -15.61 -2.46 -4.82
C GLY A 5 -14.43 -2.99 -3.99
N ASN A 6 -13.32 -3.28 -4.68
CA ASN A 6 -12.06 -3.71 -4.09
C ASN A 6 -10.96 -2.68 -4.39
N ILE A 7 -10.21 -2.33 -3.35
CA ILE A 7 -9.03 -1.48 -3.47
C ILE A 7 -7.79 -2.38 -3.48
N PHE A 8 -6.94 -2.22 -4.48
CA PHE A 8 -5.61 -2.83 -4.50
C PHE A 8 -4.57 -1.75 -4.24
N LEU A 9 -3.73 -1.99 -3.23
CA LEU A 9 -2.67 -1.10 -2.80
C LEU A 9 -1.33 -1.80 -2.98
N ARG A 10 -0.36 -1.12 -3.58
CA ARG A 10 0.98 -1.66 -3.78
C ARG A 10 2.02 -0.59 -3.47
N GLY A 11 2.82 -0.83 -2.43
CA GLY A 11 4.06 -0.11 -2.19
C GLY A 11 5.24 -0.83 -2.84
N ASN A 12 6.00 -0.12 -3.67
CA ASN A 12 7.25 -0.60 -4.26
C ASN A 12 8.43 0.26 -3.78
N PRO A 13 9.53 -0.33 -3.32
CA PRO A 13 10.73 0.45 -3.04
C PRO A 13 11.23 1.12 -4.33
N HIS A 14 11.74 2.34 -4.22
CA HIS A 14 12.37 3.00 -5.36
C HIS A 14 13.67 2.25 -5.73
N PRO A 15 13.96 2.01 -7.02
CA PRO A 15 15.05 1.13 -7.44
C PRO A 15 16.45 1.62 -7.03
N THR A 16 16.60 2.92 -6.75
CA THR A 16 17.91 3.54 -6.48
C THR A 16 17.94 4.46 -5.26
N ASP A 17 16.80 4.73 -4.61
CA ASP A 17 16.73 5.69 -3.51
C ASP A 17 15.96 5.07 -2.34
N PRO A 18 16.63 4.62 -1.27
CA PRO A 18 15.97 3.97 -0.14
C PRO A 18 15.03 4.91 0.65
N ASN A 19 15.05 6.22 0.39
CA ASN A 19 14.14 7.19 1.01
C ASN A 19 12.88 7.44 0.18
N LYS A 20 12.67 6.70 -0.91
CA LYS A 20 11.52 6.85 -1.80
C LYS A 20 10.85 5.49 -2.05
N CYS A 21 9.56 5.56 -2.34
CA CYS A 21 8.77 4.45 -2.85
C CYS A 21 7.82 4.94 -3.94
N TYR A 22 7.37 4.02 -4.78
CA TYR A 22 6.17 4.20 -5.57
C TYR A 22 5.00 3.59 -4.83
N PHE A 23 3.86 4.28 -4.83
CA PHE A 23 2.64 3.76 -4.24
C PHE A 23 1.53 3.79 -5.29
N ASP A 24 1.08 2.61 -5.66
CA ASP A 24 0.03 2.43 -6.64
C ASP A 24 -1.29 2.08 -5.93
N MET A 25 -2.37 2.73 -6.35
CA MET A 25 -3.73 2.43 -5.91
C MET A 25 -4.62 2.18 -7.11
N TRP A 26 -5.32 1.05 -7.09
CA TRP A 26 -6.38 0.75 -8.05
C TRP A 26 -7.70 0.53 -7.32
N TYR A 27 -8.78 1.02 -7.93
CA TYR A 27 -10.14 0.76 -7.49
C TYR A 27 -10.86 -0.07 -8.56
N PHE A 28 -11.24 -1.29 -8.20
CA PHE A 28 -11.98 -2.19 -9.08
C PHE A 28 -13.40 -2.34 -8.56
N THR A 29 -14.37 -2.07 -9.42
CA THR A 29 -15.79 -2.23 -9.10
C THR A 29 -16.35 -3.39 -9.89
N TRP A 30 -17.13 -4.26 -9.24
CA TRP A 30 -17.85 -5.32 -9.92
C TRP A 30 -19.33 -4.95 -10.01
N PHE A 31 -19.82 -4.72 -11.23
CA PHE A 31 -21.20 -4.31 -11.46
C PHE A 31 -22.15 -5.51 -11.59
N PRO A 32 -23.34 -5.45 -10.97
CA PRO A 32 -24.37 -6.46 -11.19
C PRO A 32 -24.95 -6.36 -12.60
N LYS A 33 -25.51 -7.46 -13.11
CA LYS A 33 -26.10 -7.51 -14.45
C LYS A 33 -27.23 -6.49 -14.59
N GLY A 34 -27.17 -5.66 -15.63
CA GLY A 34 -28.18 -4.64 -15.93
C GLY A 34 -27.99 -3.31 -15.21
N ALA A 35 -26.94 -3.14 -14.41
CA ALA A 35 -26.55 -1.84 -13.92
C ALA A 35 -25.97 -0.99 -15.06
N ASN A 36 -26.39 0.28 -15.13
CA ASN A 36 -25.85 1.26 -16.07
C ASN A 36 -25.18 2.44 -15.35
N GLU A 37 -25.40 2.58 -14.04
CA GLU A 37 -24.80 3.64 -13.22
C GLU A 37 -24.31 3.11 -11.88
N TYR A 38 -23.33 3.79 -11.30
CA TYR A 38 -22.84 3.53 -9.95
C TYR A 38 -22.28 4.81 -9.30
N PHE A 39 -22.17 4.81 -7.98
CA PHE A 39 -21.46 5.88 -7.27
C PHE A 39 -19.95 5.61 -7.27
N SER A 40 -19.20 6.38 -8.05
CA SER A 40 -17.74 6.27 -8.09
C SER A 40 -17.12 6.97 -6.88
N ASN A 41 -16.50 6.21 -5.97
CA ASN A 41 -15.81 6.78 -4.82
C ASN A 41 -14.56 7.58 -5.25
N SER A 42 -13.91 7.19 -6.34
CA SER A 42 -12.76 7.91 -6.91
C SER A 42 -13.16 9.24 -7.54
N MET A 43 -14.39 9.37 -8.07
CA MET A 43 -14.89 10.59 -8.71
C MET A 43 -15.86 11.40 -7.83
N GLY A 44 -16.28 10.84 -6.69
CA GLY A 44 -17.20 11.46 -5.74
C GLY A 44 -18.62 11.69 -6.26
N LYS A 45 -19.06 10.98 -7.30
CA LYS A 45 -20.37 11.20 -7.96
C LYS A 45 -20.92 9.94 -8.61
N TYR A 46 -22.22 9.94 -8.91
CA TYR A 46 -22.82 8.93 -9.79
C TYR A 46 -22.33 9.12 -11.23
N VAL A 47 -21.93 8.01 -11.86
CA VAL A 47 -21.43 7.97 -13.23
C VAL A 47 -21.92 6.70 -13.93
N ASP A 48 -21.88 6.71 -15.27
CA ASP A 48 -22.11 5.51 -16.07
C ASP A 48 -21.00 4.47 -15.80
N ILE A 49 -21.34 3.18 -15.84
CA ILE A 49 -20.40 2.07 -15.59
C ILE A 49 -19.20 2.07 -16.56
N GLU A 50 -19.36 2.63 -17.76
CA GLU A 50 -18.33 2.76 -18.79
C GLU A 50 -17.52 4.06 -18.65
N SER A 51 -17.84 4.92 -17.68
CA SER A 51 -17.14 6.19 -17.49
C SER A 51 -15.70 5.93 -17.07
N PRO A 52 -14.69 6.35 -17.87
CA PRO A 52 -13.30 6.17 -17.48
C PRO A 52 -12.97 7.08 -16.31
N VAL A 53 -12.29 6.52 -15.31
CA VAL A 53 -11.64 7.31 -14.26
C VAL A 53 -10.30 7.80 -14.79
N GLU A 54 -9.98 9.07 -14.55
CA GLU A 54 -8.67 9.62 -14.90
C GLU A 54 -7.57 8.92 -14.12
N HIS A 55 -6.53 8.45 -14.82
CA HIS A 55 -5.34 7.91 -14.17
C HIS A 55 -4.41 9.04 -13.77
N LEU A 56 -4.29 9.28 -12.47
CA LEU A 56 -3.43 10.31 -11.91
C LEU A 56 -2.07 9.75 -11.50
N THR A 57 -1.02 10.52 -11.76
CA THR A 57 0.33 10.23 -11.30
C THR A 57 0.97 11.51 -10.80
N GLY A 58 1.57 11.48 -9.62
CA GLY A 58 2.10 12.66 -8.97
C GLY A 58 2.74 12.32 -7.63
N LYS A 59 3.29 13.32 -6.95
CA LYS A 59 3.84 13.12 -5.61
C LYS A 59 2.75 13.22 -4.56
N PHE A 60 2.98 12.57 -3.42
CA PHE A 60 2.15 12.78 -2.24
C PHE A 60 2.08 14.27 -1.89
N GLY A 61 0.87 14.77 -1.63
CA GLY A 61 0.58 16.18 -1.36
C GLY A 61 0.23 17.00 -2.61
N GLU A 62 0.59 16.53 -3.82
CA GLU A 62 0.17 17.13 -5.09
C GLU A 62 -1.11 16.47 -5.62
N ILE A 63 -1.24 15.16 -5.40
CA ILE A 63 -2.42 14.35 -5.76
C ILE A 63 -2.98 13.66 -4.51
N SER A 64 -4.31 13.47 -4.49
CA SER A 64 -5.01 12.74 -3.43
C SER A 64 -5.40 11.35 -3.92
N ALA A 65 -5.20 10.34 -3.07
CA ALA A 65 -5.70 8.99 -3.26
C ALA A 65 -6.97 8.73 -2.42
N GLY A 66 -7.59 9.79 -1.92
CA GLY A 66 -8.72 9.75 -1.00
C GLY A 66 -8.29 9.89 0.46
N ALA A 67 -9.17 10.47 1.27
CA ALA A 67 -8.82 10.96 2.61
C ALA A 67 -8.18 9.92 3.55
N GLY A 68 -8.60 8.65 3.48
CA GLY A 68 -8.01 7.60 4.31
C GLY A 68 -6.57 7.27 3.92
N ILE A 69 -6.30 7.13 2.62
CA ILE A 69 -4.95 6.86 2.12
C ILE A 69 -4.05 8.06 2.34
N ASP A 70 -4.55 9.27 2.14
CA ASP A 70 -3.79 10.49 2.39
C ASP A 70 -3.36 10.59 3.87
N GLN A 71 -4.21 10.17 4.79
CA GLN A 71 -3.87 10.07 6.22
C GLN A 71 -2.77 9.04 6.48
N ASP A 72 -2.87 7.84 5.92
CA ASP A 72 -1.85 6.79 6.07
C ASP A 72 -0.48 7.26 5.52
N VAL A 73 -0.46 7.80 4.29
CA VAL A 73 0.78 8.25 3.63
C VAL A 73 1.40 9.45 4.33
N SER A 74 0.60 10.30 4.99
CA SER A 74 1.14 11.42 5.77
C SER A 74 2.05 10.97 6.93
N VAL A 75 1.81 9.78 7.48
CA VAL A 75 2.63 9.21 8.56
C VAL A 75 3.95 8.66 8.03
N TRP A 76 4.00 8.24 6.76
CA TRP A 76 5.19 7.58 6.21
C TRP A 76 6.41 8.50 6.19
N GLN A 77 6.20 9.79 5.89
CA GLN A 77 7.30 10.77 5.87
C GLN A 77 7.93 10.95 7.25
N SER A 78 7.11 11.11 8.29
CA SER A 78 7.60 11.29 9.65
C SER A 78 8.24 10.01 10.19
N GLN A 79 7.68 8.84 9.85
CA GLN A 79 8.25 7.55 10.22
C GLN A 79 9.62 7.33 9.57
N GLN A 80 9.76 7.57 8.26
CA GLN A 80 11.04 7.44 7.55
C GLN A 80 12.12 8.37 8.14
N GLN A 81 11.76 9.61 8.47
CA GLN A 81 12.68 10.56 9.12
C GLN A 81 13.12 10.07 10.51
N GLY A 82 12.19 9.52 11.30
CA GLY A 82 12.48 8.92 12.60
C GLY A 82 13.46 7.75 12.49
N LEU A 83 13.22 6.83 11.55
CA LEU A 83 14.08 5.67 11.30
C LEU A 83 15.50 6.06 10.84
N GLY A 84 15.64 7.20 10.15
CA GLY A 84 16.94 7.76 9.74
C GLY A 84 17.75 8.42 10.86
N SER A 85 17.21 8.55 12.08
CA SER A 85 17.89 9.21 13.20
C SER A 85 19.06 8.38 13.74
N ARG A 86 20.21 9.02 14.03
CA ARG A 86 21.32 8.38 14.76
C ARG A 86 20.93 7.93 16.19
N GLY A 87 19.88 8.53 16.74
CA GLY A 87 19.33 8.18 18.05
C GLY A 87 18.42 6.96 18.02
N PHE A 88 17.95 6.54 16.84
CA PHE A 88 17.14 5.35 16.70
C PHE A 88 17.97 4.09 16.97
N LYS A 89 17.46 3.20 17.82
CA LYS A 89 18.13 1.96 18.25
C LYS A 89 17.37 0.69 17.87
N GLY A 90 16.23 0.82 17.20
CA GLY A 90 15.31 -0.27 16.90
C GLY A 90 13.94 -0.08 17.54
N ASP A 91 13.00 -0.92 17.12
CA ASP A 91 11.59 -0.84 17.48
C ASP A 91 11.25 -1.71 18.69
N TYR A 92 10.33 -1.25 19.53
CA TYR A 92 9.58 -2.12 20.43
C TYR A 92 8.23 -2.44 19.78
N MET A 93 8.13 -3.60 19.11
CA MET A 93 6.89 -3.99 18.44
C MET A 93 5.93 -4.69 19.43
N PRO A 94 4.71 -4.15 19.67
CA PRO A 94 3.70 -4.83 20.46
C PRO A 94 3.12 -6.05 19.73
N TYR A 95 2.39 -6.90 20.46
CA TYR A 95 1.79 -8.11 19.89
C TYR A 95 0.80 -7.84 18.73
N GLN A 96 0.17 -6.67 18.73
CA GLN A 96 -0.70 -6.21 17.64
C GLN A 96 0.05 -6.13 16.30
N GLU A 97 1.34 -5.79 16.33
CA GLU A 97 2.19 -5.60 15.14
C GLU A 97 2.96 -6.87 14.74
N ARG A 98 2.62 -8.03 15.32
CA ARG A 98 3.31 -9.31 15.02
C ARG A 98 3.36 -9.67 13.52
N ARG A 99 2.38 -9.20 12.72
CA ARG A 99 2.38 -9.40 11.27
C ARG A 99 3.38 -8.50 10.55
N ILE A 100 3.60 -7.29 11.05
CA ILE A 100 4.66 -6.39 10.57
C ILE A 100 6.01 -7.00 10.91
N ARG A 101 6.19 -7.48 12.15
CA ARG A 101 7.39 -8.22 12.54
C ARG A 101 7.67 -9.41 11.62
N PHE A 102 6.68 -10.28 11.43
CA PHE A 102 6.81 -11.44 10.54
C PHE A 102 7.20 -11.04 9.11
N HIS A 103 6.65 -9.92 8.60
CA HIS A 103 7.00 -9.41 7.29
C HIS A 103 8.50 -9.03 7.20
N HIS A 104 9.00 -8.25 8.17
CA HIS A 104 10.43 -7.89 8.22
C HIS A 104 11.34 -9.10 8.39
N GLU A 105 11.02 -10.01 9.31
CA GLU A 105 11.78 -11.26 9.50
C GLU A 105 11.79 -12.12 8.23
N THR A 106 10.71 -12.13 7.45
CA THR A 106 10.66 -12.85 6.17
C THR A 106 11.58 -12.22 5.13
N ILE A 107 11.64 -10.88 5.08
CA ILE A 107 12.57 -10.16 4.20
C ILE A 107 14.02 -10.43 4.59
N ASP A 108 14.34 -10.37 5.89
CA ASP A 108 15.69 -10.67 6.39
C ASP A 108 16.12 -12.09 6.03
N ARG A 109 15.23 -13.07 6.23
CA ARG A 109 15.47 -14.47 5.85
C ARG A 109 15.59 -14.69 4.35
N TYR A 110 14.96 -13.85 3.54
CA TYR A 110 15.12 -13.87 2.10
C TYR A 110 16.49 -13.32 1.70
N ILE A 111 16.90 -12.19 2.28
CA ILE A 111 18.19 -11.54 2.03
C ILE A 111 19.37 -12.44 2.44
N ASP A 112 19.26 -13.13 3.59
CA ASP A 112 20.32 -14.01 4.10
C ASP A 112 20.28 -15.44 3.52
N ASN A 113 19.34 -15.73 2.61
CA ASN A 113 19.05 -17.02 2.00
C ASN A 113 18.59 -18.16 2.95
N SER A 114 18.35 -17.89 4.23
CA SER A 114 17.87 -18.90 5.19
C SER A 114 16.47 -19.40 4.85
N LEU A 115 15.61 -18.54 4.27
CA LEU A 115 14.28 -18.94 3.80
C LEU A 115 14.36 -20.00 2.70
N GLN A 116 15.23 -19.79 1.71
CA GLN A 116 15.41 -20.72 0.60
C GLN A 116 15.98 -22.06 1.07
N ASN A 117 16.94 -22.00 2.00
CA ASN A 117 17.51 -23.19 2.62
C ASN A 117 16.46 -23.98 3.41
N PHE A 118 15.58 -23.28 4.14
CA PHE A 118 14.46 -23.90 4.84
C PHE A 118 13.49 -24.58 3.88
N ILE A 119 13.05 -23.90 2.81
CA ILE A 119 12.13 -24.46 1.82
C ILE A 119 12.72 -25.72 1.21
N LYS A 120 13.96 -25.66 0.70
CA LYS A 120 14.65 -26.80 0.09
C LYS A 120 14.80 -28.02 1.00
N LYS A 121 14.96 -27.81 2.31
CA LYS A 121 15.12 -28.91 3.29
C LYS A 121 13.79 -29.61 3.62
N ASN A 122 12.65 -28.95 3.40
CA ASN A 122 11.34 -29.42 3.84
C ASN A 122 10.34 -29.64 2.67
N SER A 123 10.81 -29.51 1.44
CA SER A 123 10.11 -29.89 0.19
C SER A 123 10.58 -31.26 -0.29
#